data_AF-A0A7G9QCZ0-F1
#
_entry.id   AF-A0A7G9QCZ0-F1
#
_cell.length_a   1.000
_cell.length_b   1.000
_cell.length_c   1.000
_cell.angle_alpha   90.00
_cell.angle_beta   90.00
_cell.angle_gamma   90.00
#
_symmetry.space_group_name_H-M   'P 1'
#
loop_
_entity.id
_entity.type
_entity.pdbx_description
1 polymer ?
#
loop_
_entity_poly.entity_id
_entity_poly.type
_entity_poly.pdbx_seq_one_letter_code
_entity_poly.pdbx_strand_id
1 'polypeptide(L)'
;MILIYLLKVSACTILFFTAYRLLLAGLTFFNLNRAYLLLMLLVSFGIPAITIENRHEVVVSSDQIPSKIAYNNDGFMERDNEGGVSTVNKSIHWDQLLIYGYCAILTILVFRMLFMMVRIQLQLRKHEIDKDGDVILVDEQSAIKNCSFFNQIIVDSSLQLSEKDLIIKHESVHVQQLHAFDKLLANLATAILWFNPIIYFWRNAIDHNHEFLADRGTTQSADKEVYASLLLNLAMPAKNLVVNSFSKLPLKNRIKMLYKEPNVKVQKLAYLAILPVLMICCMAFINREEVIVAKTANGNQTAADAPKRPNVYAMNYLTSNIKVNPNANPAFNEVEPVLVIDAGHGGKDEAIAALDGQKEKDLNLRAVKILKKEAAKRGIKVILTRNADQYISLRDRLPKQEATAFISIHHNAALANTAAPFSGIEVYVSKLNGNIKSAEDLGAGILGKLKQLNGLAVKDSLKDANLLLLRESKVPAVLIEMGNISEAKTLDYINQEKNIRRISNLILDGFVQFSKRGC
;
A
#
# COMPACT_ATOMS: atom_id res chain seq x y z
N MET A 1 1.79 3.80 -5.57
CA MET A 1 2.33 2.47 -5.22
C MET A 1 3.73 2.54 -4.64
N ILE A 2 4.73 3.11 -5.34
CA ILE A 2 6.11 3.17 -4.83
C ILE A 2 6.30 3.98 -3.54
N LEU A 3 5.59 5.10 -3.38
CA LEU A 3 5.70 5.93 -2.17
C LEU A 3 5.16 5.20 -0.91
N ILE A 4 4.05 4.47 -1.05
CA ILE A 4 3.47 3.65 0.03
C ILE A 4 4.44 2.53 0.40
N TYR A 5 5.05 1.89 -0.60
CA TYR A 5 6.10 0.90 -0.36
C TYR A 5 7.27 1.50 0.44
N LEU A 6 7.82 2.65 0.03
CA LEU A 6 8.92 3.31 0.73
C LEU A 6 8.56 3.73 2.16
N LEU A 7 7.30 4.10 2.41
CA LEU A 7 6.80 4.41 3.74
C LEU A 7 6.75 3.15 4.62
N LYS A 8 6.28 2.01 4.08
CA LYS A 8 6.29 0.71 4.78
C LYS A 8 7.71 0.25 5.11
N VAL A 9 8.64 0.39 4.16
CA VAL A 9 10.07 0.11 4.39
C VAL A 9 10.60 1.00 5.50
N SER A 10 10.32 2.30 5.45
CA SER A 10 10.75 3.26 6.47
C SER A 10 10.24 2.89 7.87
N ALA A 11 8.98 2.48 8.00
CA ALA A 11 8.41 2.02 9.26
C ALA A 11 9.14 0.77 9.79
N CYS A 12 9.43 -0.20 8.93
CA CYS A 12 10.21 -1.39 9.29
C CYS A 12 11.63 -1.01 9.75
N THR A 13 12.33 -0.13 9.01
CA THR A 13 13.67 0.34 9.38
C THR A 13 13.67 1.03 10.74
N ILE A 14 12.66 1.86 11.04
CA ILE A 14 12.54 2.53 12.35
C ILE A 14 12.40 1.50 13.48
N LEU A 15 11.51 0.52 13.32
CA LEU A 15 11.26 -0.51 14.34
C LEU A 15 12.50 -1.36 14.61
N PHE A 16 13.16 -1.87 13.56
CA PHE A 16 14.37 -2.66 13.71
C PHE A 16 15.54 -1.84 14.27
N PHE A 17 15.66 -0.57 13.90
CA PHE A 17 16.73 0.27 14.45
C PHE A 17 16.52 0.56 15.93
N THR A 18 15.27 0.79 16.34
CA THR A 18 14.91 1.03 17.74
C THR A 18 15.22 -0.19 18.59
N ALA A 19 14.85 -1.39 18.10
CA ALA A 19 15.19 -2.65 18.77
C ALA A 19 16.72 -2.83 18.92
N TYR A 20 17.49 -2.54 17.86
CA TYR A 20 18.95 -2.56 17.93
C TYR A 20 19.50 -1.61 18.99
N ARG A 21 19.02 -0.36 18.98
CA ARG A 21 19.56 0.68 19.84
C ARG A 21 19.32 0.39 21.31
N LEU A 22 18.16 -0.18 21.64
CA LEU A 22 17.77 -0.49 23.02
C LEU A 22 18.41 -1.79 23.54
N LEU A 23 18.49 -2.82 22.69
CA LEU A 23 18.82 -4.18 23.14
C LEU A 23 20.25 -4.63 22.80
N LEU A 24 20.79 -4.20 21.65
CA LEU A 24 21.96 -4.86 21.04
C LEU A 24 23.18 -3.94 20.91
N ALA A 25 22.99 -2.63 20.74
CA ALA A 25 24.06 -1.66 20.51
C ALA A 25 25.12 -1.64 21.62
N GLY A 26 24.75 -2.04 22.83
CA GLY A 26 25.66 -2.14 23.96
C GLY A 26 26.45 -3.46 24.05
N LEU A 27 26.15 -4.47 23.25
CA LEU A 27 26.77 -5.80 23.38
C LEU A 27 28.12 -5.88 22.66
N THR A 28 29.10 -6.57 23.25
CA THR A 28 30.44 -6.81 22.65
C THR A 28 30.44 -7.93 21.60
N PHE A 29 29.27 -8.39 21.16
CA PHE A 29 29.11 -9.41 20.11
C PHE A 29 29.10 -8.76 18.72
N PHE A 30 30.19 -8.09 18.35
CA PHE A 30 30.25 -7.24 17.15
C PHE A 30 29.95 -7.98 15.83
N ASN A 31 30.31 -9.27 15.71
CA ASN A 31 29.94 -10.08 14.55
C ASN A 31 28.42 -10.31 14.44
N LEU A 32 27.74 -10.55 15.57
CA LEU A 32 26.28 -10.70 15.59
C LEU A 32 25.57 -9.36 15.37
N ASN A 33 26.11 -8.27 15.91
CA ASN A 33 25.61 -6.92 15.63
C ASN A 33 25.76 -6.55 14.15
N ARG A 34 26.89 -6.88 13.51
CA ARG A 34 27.08 -6.72 12.07
C ARG A 34 26.02 -7.49 11.29
N ALA A 35 25.88 -8.78 11.58
CA ALA A 35 24.90 -9.64 10.91
C ALA A 35 23.47 -9.10 11.08
N TYR A 36 23.11 -8.67 12.28
CA TYR A 36 21.82 -8.03 12.55
C TYR A 36 21.60 -6.78 11.69
N LEU A 37 22.55 -5.85 11.70
CA LEU A 37 22.43 -4.56 11.02
C LEU A 37 22.33 -4.71 9.50
N LEU A 38 22.96 -5.74 8.93
CA LEU A 38 22.86 -6.02 7.49
C LEU A 38 21.58 -6.80 7.16
N LEU A 39 21.30 -7.88 7.89
CA LEU A 39 20.14 -8.74 7.65
C LEU A 39 18.83 -7.97 7.85
N MET A 40 18.67 -7.26 8.96
CA MET A 40 17.43 -6.51 9.24
C MET A 40 17.23 -5.32 8.31
N LEU A 41 18.33 -4.74 7.80
CA LEU A 41 18.22 -3.72 6.76
C LEU A 41 17.62 -4.34 5.50
N LEU A 42 18.13 -5.47 5.02
CA LEU A 42 17.59 -6.17 3.85
C LEU A 42 16.15 -6.65 4.08
N VAL A 43 15.86 -7.23 5.24
CA VAL A 43 14.51 -7.69 5.62
C VAL A 43 13.52 -6.52 5.66
N SER A 44 13.94 -5.30 6.05
CA SER A 44 13.07 -4.12 6.02
C SER A 44 12.59 -3.75 4.61
N PHE A 45 13.38 -4.04 3.57
CA PHE A 45 12.95 -3.94 2.18
C PHE A 45 12.16 -5.18 1.72
N GLY A 46 12.54 -6.36 2.21
CA GLY A 46 11.89 -7.63 1.84
C GLY A 46 10.45 -7.74 2.33
N ILE A 47 10.14 -7.38 3.57
CA ILE A 47 8.81 -7.56 4.17
C ILE A 47 7.71 -6.87 3.33
N PRO A 48 7.81 -5.57 2.98
CA PRO A 48 6.78 -4.91 2.18
C PRO A 48 6.76 -5.34 0.70
N ALA A 49 7.80 -6.04 0.23
CA ALA A 49 7.89 -6.58 -1.12
C ALA A 49 7.21 -7.96 -1.24
N ILE A 50 7.05 -8.69 -0.13
CA ILE A 50 6.35 -9.97 -0.12
C ILE A 50 4.84 -9.70 -0.27
N THR A 51 4.27 -10.30 -1.31
CA THR A 51 2.84 -10.46 -1.50
C THR A 51 2.46 -11.89 -1.12
N ILE A 52 1.62 -12.05 -0.10
CA ILE A 52 1.00 -13.35 0.19
C ILE A 52 -0.30 -13.41 -0.59
N GLU A 53 -0.34 -14.30 -1.57
CA GLU A 53 -1.56 -14.70 -2.26
C GLU A 53 -2.36 -15.64 -1.35
N ASN A 54 -3.42 -15.14 -0.71
CA ASN A 54 -4.36 -16.01 -0.02
C ASN A 54 -5.30 -16.62 -1.07
N ARG A 55 -5.03 -17.89 -1.42
CA ARG A 55 -5.87 -18.68 -2.33
C ARG A 55 -7.02 -19.30 -1.57
N HIS A 56 -8.20 -18.71 -1.69
CA HIS A 56 -9.43 -19.36 -1.26
C HIS A 56 -9.97 -20.23 -2.39
N GLU A 57 -9.85 -21.55 -2.23
CA GLU A 57 -10.52 -22.52 -3.10
C GLU A 57 -12.00 -22.58 -2.69
N VAL A 58 -12.85 -21.84 -3.39
CA VAL A 58 -14.31 -22.01 -3.27
C VAL A 58 -14.72 -23.10 -4.25
N VAL A 59 -15.23 -24.23 -3.74
CA VAL A 59 -15.93 -25.23 -4.55
C VAL A 59 -17.24 -24.59 -5.01
N VAL A 60 -17.20 -24.02 -6.21
CA VAL A 60 -18.40 -23.48 -6.85
C VAL A 60 -19.14 -24.67 -7.45
N SER A 61 -20.25 -25.09 -6.83
CA SER A 61 -21.22 -25.97 -7.47
C SER A 61 -21.66 -25.31 -8.78
N SER A 62 -21.30 -25.92 -9.91
CA SER A 62 -21.64 -25.40 -11.23
C SER A 62 -23.07 -25.82 -11.61
N ASP A 63 -24.07 -25.26 -10.94
CA ASP A 63 -25.38 -25.14 -11.57
C ASP A 63 -25.30 -23.94 -12.52
N GLN A 64 -24.81 -24.21 -13.73
CA GLN A 64 -24.78 -23.24 -14.81
C GLN A 64 -26.21 -22.88 -15.21
N ILE A 65 -26.70 -21.72 -14.78
CA ILE A 65 -27.72 -20.99 -15.53
C ILE A 65 -26.97 -20.14 -16.55
N PRO A 66 -27.08 -20.39 -17.86
CA PRO A 66 -26.40 -19.60 -18.87
C PRO A 66 -27.13 -18.25 -19.03
N SER A 67 -26.86 -17.28 -18.16
CA SER A 67 -27.09 -15.88 -18.50
C SER A 67 -25.81 -15.36 -19.15
N LYS A 68 -25.81 -15.25 -20.48
CA LYS A 68 -24.80 -14.43 -21.20
C LYS A 68 -24.95 -12.99 -20.73
N ILE A 69 -24.18 -12.57 -19.72
CA ILE A 69 -24.10 -11.17 -19.30
C ILE A 69 -23.18 -10.47 -20.32
N ALA A 70 -23.77 -9.65 -21.19
CA ALA A 70 -23.00 -8.74 -22.04
C ALA A 70 -22.50 -7.56 -21.19
N TYR A 71 -21.26 -7.10 -21.41
CA TYR A 71 -20.69 -5.92 -20.74
C TYR A 71 -20.48 -4.80 -21.75
N ASN A 72 -20.85 -3.57 -21.38
CA ASN A 72 -20.42 -2.38 -22.11
C ASN A 72 -19.31 -1.68 -21.32
N ASN A 73 -18.11 -1.58 -21.89
CA ASN A 73 -16.96 -0.92 -21.28
C ASN A 73 -16.89 0.54 -21.71
N ASP A 74 -17.65 1.41 -21.05
CA ASP A 74 -17.41 2.86 -21.10
C ASP A 74 -16.67 3.23 -19.82
N GLY A 75 -15.37 3.48 -19.93
CA GLY A 75 -14.48 3.67 -18.77
C GLY A 75 -14.79 4.95 -17.99
N PHE A 76 -15.52 4.83 -16.89
CA PHE A 76 -15.62 5.87 -15.86
C PHE A 76 -14.59 5.63 -14.76
N MET A 77 -13.83 6.67 -14.41
CA MET A 77 -12.94 6.69 -13.24
C MET A 77 -13.48 7.70 -12.22
N GLU A 78 -13.84 7.23 -11.03
CA GLU A 78 -14.15 8.09 -9.89
C GLU A 78 -12.90 8.85 -9.44
N ARG A 79 -13.02 10.16 -9.23
CA ARG A 79 -12.03 10.98 -8.54
C ARG A 79 -12.63 11.53 -7.26
N ASP A 80 -11.97 11.29 -6.13
CA ASP A 80 -12.28 11.97 -4.88
C ASP A 80 -12.07 13.48 -5.07
N ASN A 81 -13.15 14.26 -4.96
CA ASN A 81 -13.08 15.72 -5.03
C ASN A 81 -12.63 16.28 -3.66
N GLU A 82 -11.36 16.06 -3.33
CA GLU A 82 -10.71 16.72 -2.20
C GLU A 82 -10.29 18.15 -2.59
N GLY A 83 -11.28 19.05 -2.71
CA GLY A 83 -11.12 20.51 -2.60
C GLY A 83 -10.21 21.22 -3.62
N GLY A 84 -10.83 21.86 -4.62
CA GLY A 84 -10.19 22.93 -5.39
C GLY A 84 -10.92 23.27 -6.68
N VAL A 85 -11.52 24.46 -6.73
CA VAL A 85 -12.05 25.09 -7.96
C VAL A 85 -10.97 25.02 -9.05
N SER A 86 -11.21 24.24 -10.09
CA SER A 86 -10.33 24.16 -11.25
C SER A 86 -10.74 25.21 -12.27
N THR A 87 -10.07 26.36 -12.25
CA THR A 87 -9.80 27.08 -13.50
C THR A 87 -9.02 26.14 -14.41
N VAL A 88 -9.26 26.21 -15.72
CA VAL A 88 -8.54 25.45 -16.74
C VAL A 88 -7.07 25.88 -16.72
N ASN A 89 -6.28 25.26 -15.86
CA ASN A 89 -4.84 25.19 -15.94
C ASN A 89 -4.52 23.75 -16.28
N LYS A 90 -3.55 23.52 -17.17
CA LYS A 90 -2.88 22.22 -17.33
C LYS A 90 -2.51 21.74 -15.92
N SER A 91 -3.33 20.88 -15.34
CA SER A 91 -3.12 20.39 -13.98
C SER A 91 -1.89 19.50 -14.05
N ILE A 92 -0.78 20.01 -13.55
CA ILE A 92 0.43 19.22 -13.37
C ILE A 92 0.02 18.01 -12.52
N HIS A 93 0.20 16.81 -13.06
CA HIS A 93 -0.01 15.56 -12.34
C HIS A 93 1.04 15.50 -11.21
N TRP A 94 0.69 16.04 -10.04
CA TRP A 94 1.60 16.18 -8.90
C TRP A 94 2.11 14.83 -8.41
N ASP A 95 1.33 13.76 -8.58
CA ASP A 95 1.73 12.38 -8.31
C ASP A 95 2.87 11.92 -9.22
N GLN A 96 2.76 12.18 -10.53
CA GLN A 96 3.82 11.88 -11.49
C GLN A 96 5.04 12.77 -11.25
N LEU A 97 4.84 14.06 -10.98
CA LEU A 97 5.91 14.99 -10.66
C LEU A 97 6.67 14.57 -9.39
N LEU A 98 5.96 14.11 -8.35
CA LEU A 98 6.58 13.60 -7.12
C LEU A 98 7.40 12.33 -7.38
N ILE A 99 6.90 11.41 -8.20
CA ILE A 99 7.64 10.20 -8.58
C ILE A 99 8.89 10.56 -9.39
N TYR A 100 8.75 11.41 -10.41
CA TYR A 100 9.89 11.87 -11.21
C TYR A 100 10.90 12.65 -10.36
N GLY A 101 10.44 13.51 -9.46
CA GLY A 101 11.28 14.24 -8.52
C GLY A 101 12.05 13.31 -7.59
N TYR A 102 11.37 12.30 -7.03
CA TYR A 102 12.02 11.28 -6.21
C TYR A 102 13.08 10.50 -6.99
N CYS A 103 12.76 10.04 -8.21
CA CYS A 103 13.70 9.32 -9.07
C CYS A 103 14.89 10.19 -9.48
N ALA A 104 14.67 11.48 -9.74
CA ALA A 104 15.74 12.43 -10.05
C ALA A 104 16.69 12.62 -8.87
N ILE A 105 16.17 12.83 -7.66
CA ILE A 105 16.98 12.95 -6.44
C ILE A 105 17.78 11.66 -6.20
N LEU A 106 17.12 10.50 -6.30
CA LEU A 106 17.77 9.19 -6.15
C LEU A 106 18.94 9.03 -7.14
N THR A 107 18.71 9.37 -8.41
CA THR A 107 19.73 9.30 -9.46
C THR A 107 20.91 10.21 -9.16
N ILE A 108 20.65 11.45 -8.72
CA ILE A 108 21.69 12.40 -8.33
C ILE A 108 22.51 11.87 -7.15
N LEU A 109 21.87 11.28 -6.13
CA LEU A 109 22.55 10.73 -4.96
C LEU A 109 23.42 9.51 -5.31
N VAL A 110 22.90 8.60 -6.13
CA VAL A 110 23.65 7.43 -6.61
C VAL A 110 24.83 7.87 -7.50
N PHE A 111 24.60 8.81 -8.42
CA PHE A 111 25.65 9.35 -9.26
C PHE A 111 26.74 10.06 -8.44
N ARG A 112 26.35 10.89 -7.46
CA ARG A 112 27.28 11.54 -6.53
C ARG A 112 28.13 10.53 -5.77
N MET A 113 27.54 9.41 -5.33
CA MET A 113 28.27 8.33 -4.66
C MET A 113 29.30 7.69 -5.58
N LEU A 114 28.92 7.32 -6.80
CA LEU A 114 29.82 6.73 -7.79
C LEU A 114 30.94 7.69 -8.19
N PHE A 115 30.60 8.96 -8.44
CA PHE A 115 31.56 10.01 -8.76
C PHE A 115 32.59 10.21 -7.63
N MET A 116 32.14 10.17 -6.36
CA MET A 116 33.03 10.27 -5.21
C MET A 116 34.03 9.10 -5.15
N MET A 117 33.59 7.87 -5.46
CA MET A 117 34.48 6.71 -5.52
C MET A 117 35.54 6.85 -6.62
N VAL A 118 35.15 7.31 -7.81
CA VAL A 118 36.10 7.58 -8.90
C VAL A 118 37.09 8.67 -8.49
N ARG A 119 36.63 9.73 -7.82
CA ARG A 119 37.52 10.82 -7.36
C ARG A 119 38.54 10.32 -6.34
N ILE A 120 38.15 9.43 -5.42
CA ILE A 120 39.06 8.80 -4.47
C ILE A 120 40.14 8.01 -5.21
N GLN A 121 39.75 7.16 -6.17
CA GLN A 121 40.71 6.38 -6.96
C GLN A 121 41.69 7.28 -7.74
N LEU A 122 41.20 8.37 -8.34
CA LEU A 122 42.06 9.33 -9.05
C LEU A 122 43.02 10.06 -8.11
N GLN A 123 42.60 10.41 -6.90
CA GLN A 123 43.46 11.05 -5.90
C GLN A 123 44.54 10.10 -5.37
N LEU A 124 44.21 8.83 -5.16
CA LEU A 124 45.15 7.80 -4.73
C LEU A 124 46.25 7.58 -5.76
N ARG A 125 45.89 7.40 -7.04
CA ARG A 125 46.87 7.25 -8.14
C ARG A 125 47.83 8.43 -8.28
N LYS A 126 47.43 9.62 -7.84
CA LYS A 126 48.23 10.84 -7.96
C LYS A 126 49.30 10.97 -6.87
N HIS A 127 49.03 10.46 -5.66
CA HIS A 127 49.88 10.64 -4.47
C HIS A 127 50.49 9.31 -3.99
N GLU A 128 50.44 8.27 -4.84
CA GLU A 128 51.05 6.97 -4.62
C GLU A 128 52.57 7.10 -4.71
N ILE A 129 53.28 6.82 -3.62
CA ILE A 129 54.75 6.80 -3.57
C ILE A 129 55.27 5.41 -3.89
N ASP A 130 54.70 4.40 -3.21
CA ASP A 130 55.15 3.02 -3.27
C ASP A 130 53.97 2.06 -3.00
N LYS A 131 54.07 0.86 -3.56
CA LYS A 131 53.04 -0.16 -3.47
C LYS A 131 53.65 -1.54 -3.22
N ASP A 132 53.35 -2.08 -2.04
CA ASP A 132 53.73 -3.43 -1.64
C ASP A 132 52.48 -4.31 -1.53
N GLY A 133 52.21 -5.09 -2.59
CA GLY A 133 51.02 -5.93 -2.70
C GLY A 133 49.72 -5.13 -2.60
N ASP A 134 48.98 -5.34 -1.49
CA ASP A 134 47.71 -4.67 -1.19
C ASP A 134 47.88 -3.37 -0.36
N VAL A 135 49.12 -3.04 0.05
CA VAL A 135 49.44 -1.84 0.83
C VAL A 135 49.98 -0.75 -0.10
N ILE A 136 49.40 0.45 -0.02
CA ILE A 136 49.78 1.64 -0.77
C ILE A 136 50.28 2.70 0.21
N LEU A 137 51.52 3.14 0.01
CA LEU A 137 52.11 4.25 0.74
C LEU A 137 51.82 5.56 0.01
N VAL A 138 51.19 6.49 0.71
CA VAL A 138 50.83 7.81 0.19
C VAL A 138 51.62 8.92 0.86
N ASP A 139 51.85 9.99 0.10
CA ASP A 139 52.60 11.15 0.57
C ASP A 139 51.88 11.94 1.69
N GLU A 140 52.66 12.80 2.36
CA GLU A 140 52.17 13.66 3.43
C GLU A 140 51.11 14.67 2.97
N GLN A 141 51.04 14.99 1.68
CA GLN A 141 50.13 15.98 1.11
C GLN A 141 48.78 15.38 0.71
N SER A 142 48.67 14.06 0.70
CA SER A 142 47.43 13.34 0.42
C SER A 142 46.36 13.68 1.46
N ALA A 143 45.17 14.04 0.99
CA ALA A 143 44.01 14.22 1.86
C ALA A 143 43.44 12.88 2.36
N ILE A 144 43.80 11.76 1.74
CA ILE A 144 43.29 10.41 2.03
C ILE A 144 44.45 9.59 2.60
N LYS A 145 44.40 9.32 3.90
CA LYS A 145 45.46 8.66 4.67
C LYS A 145 44.86 7.73 5.71
N ASN A 146 45.62 6.70 6.10
CA ASN A 146 45.32 5.79 7.19
C ASN A 146 43.89 5.22 7.11
N CYS A 147 43.56 4.66 5.96
CA CYS A 147 42.24 4.12 5.67
C CYS A 147 42.31 2.97 4.67
N SER A 148 41.25 2.18 4.60
CA SER A 148 41.08 1.11 3.62
C SER A 148 40.09 1.50 2.53
N PHE A 149 40.39 1.09 1.30
CA PHE A 149 39.53 1.26 0.14
C PHE A 149 39.48 -0.02 -0.68
N PHE A 150 38.34 -0.74 -0.61
CA PHE A 150 38.16 -2.07 -1.21
C PHE A 150 39.23 -3.08 -0.77
N ASN A 151 40.12 -3.52 -1.68
CA ASN A 151 41.20 -4.46 -1.34
C ASN A 151 42.51 -3.75 -0.93
N GLN A 152 42.52 -2.42 -0.89
CA GLN A 152 43.73 -1.62 -0.74
C GLN A 152 43.80 -1.02 0.67
N ILE A 153 44.98 -1.09 1.28
CA ILE A 153 45.31 -0.47 2.57
C ILE A 153 46.16 0.76 2.29
N ILE A 154 45.70 1.94 2.71
CA ILE A 154 46.37 3.22 2.42
C ILE A 154 46.98 3.76 3.71
N VAL A 155 48.31 3.94 3.71
CA VAL A 155 49.08 4.32 4.92
C VAL A 155 49.95 5.54 4.63
N ASP A 156 50.00 6.47 5.58
CA ASP A 156 50.87 7.65 5.51
C ASP A 156 52.35 7.23 5.62
N SER A 157 53.17 7.65 4.64
CA SER A 157 54.59 7.36 4.61
C SER A 157 55.39 8.00 5.76
N SER A 158 54.87 9.06 6.38
CA SER A 158 55.55 9.82 7.45
C SER A 158 55.56 9.14 8.83
N LEU A 159 54.69 8.15 9.04
CA LEU A 159 54.54 7.48 10.33
C LEU A 159 55.72 6.57 10.67
N GLN A 160 55.93 6.35 11.97
CA GLN A 160 56.93 5.38 12.46
C GLN A 160 56.53 3.96 12.06
N LEU A 161 57.52 3.06 11.91
CA LEU A 161 57.26 1.69 11.45
C LEU A 161 56.30 0.93 12.39
N SER A 162 56.46 1.09 13.70
CA SER A 162 55.56 0.50 14.70
C SER A 162 54.12 1.02 14.61
N GLU A 163 53.93 2.29 14.28
CA GLU A 163 52.61 2.90 14.09
C GLU A 163 51.98 2.42 12.77
N LYS A 164 52.78 2.31 11.70
CA LYS A 164 52.36 1.74 10.41
C LYS A 164 51.87 0.31 10.58
N ASP A 165 52.60 -0.53 11.29
CA ASP A 165 52.21 -1.93 11.53
C ASP A 165 50.85 -2.04 12.22
N LEU A 166 50.59 -1.18 13.22
CA LEU A 166 49.29 -1.13 13.91
C LEU A 166 48.15 -0.68 13.00
N ILE A 167 48.39 0.31 12.14
CA ILE A 167 47.41 0.79 11.16
C ILE A 167 47.16 -0.25 10.09
N ILE A 168 48.20 -0.85 9.51
CA ILE A 168 48.08 -1.91 8.51
C ILE A 168 47.26 -3.05 9.08
N LYS A 169 47.52 -3.45 10.33
CA LYS A 169 46.74 -4.49 10.98
C LYS A 169 45.27 -4.10 11.15
N HIS A 170 44.97 -2.87 11.57
CA HIS A 170 43.61 -2.37 11.68
C HIS A 170 42.88 -2.36 10.32
N GLU A 171 43.50 -1.77 9.30
CA GLU A 171 42.92 -1.65 7.97
C GLU A 171 42.80 -3.01 7.27
N SER A 172 43.69 -3.95 7.56
CA SER A 172 43.59 -5.32 7.05
C SER A 172 42.30 -6.00 7.48
N VAL A 173 41.78 -5.69 8.68
CA VAL A 173 40.49 -6.23 9.14
C VAL A 173 39.35 -5.72 8.27
N HIS A 174 39.38 -4.45 7.86
CA HIS A 174 38.36 -3.89 6.96
C HIS A 174 38.38 -4.54 5.58
N VAL A 175 39.57 -4.81 5.04
CA VAL A 175 39.75 -5.51 3.77
C VAL A 175 39.29 -6.97 3.85
N GLN A 176 39.81 -7.73 4.83
CA GLN A 176 39.49 -9.15 5.00
C GLN A 176 38.00 -9.39 5.27
N GLN A 177 37.37 -8.51 6.04
CA GLN A 177 35.95 -8.61 6.34
C GLN A 177 35.05 -7.95 5.30
N LEU A 178 35.60 -7.37 4.23
CA LEU A 178 34.85 -6.76 3.13
C LEU A 178 33.94 -5.60 3.58
N HIS A 179 34.36 -4.81 4.58
CA HIS A 179 33.58 -3.70 5.12
C HIS A 179 33.23 -2.62 4.07
N ALA A 180 33.98 -2.55 2.96
CA ALA A 180 33.66 -1.69 1.83
C ALA A 180 32.29 -2.00 1.20
N PHE A 181 31.91 -3.28 1.10
CA PHE A 181 30.62 -3.68 0.54
C PHE A 181 29.46 -3.32 1.48
N ASP A 182 29.65 -3.49 2.79
CA ASP A 182 28.67 -3.11 3.81
C ASP A 182 28.42 -1.60 3.80
N LYS A 183 29.49 -0.79 3.66
CA LYS A 183 29.39 0.67 3.51
C LYS A 183 28.69 1.06 2.21
N LEU A 184 28.95 0.35 1.11
CA LEU A 184 28.25 0.57 -0.16
C LEU A 184 26.74 0.27 -0.04
N LEU A 185 26.38 -0.87 0.57
CA LEU A 185 24.98 -1.24 0.83
C LEU A 185 24.28 -0.19 1.70
N ALA A 186 24.92 0.25 2.78
CA ALA A 186 24.36 1.28 3.68
C ALA A 186 24.19 2.63 2.96
N ASN A 187 25.13 3.02 2.10
CA ASN A 187 25.01 4.24 1.31
C ASN A 187 23.92 4.14 0.23
N LEU A 188 23.76 2.98 -0.42
CA LEU A 188 22.67 2.74 -1.36
C LEU A 188 21.31 2.80 -0.65
N ALA A 189 21.16 2.15 0.50
CA ALA A 189 19.95 2.23 1.32
C ALA A 189 19.68 3.67 1.79
N THR A 190 20.72 4.43 2.13
CA THR A 190 20.62 5.86 2.46
C THR A 190 20.17 6.70 1.28
N ALA A 191 20.61 6.39 0.05
CA ALA A 191 20.17 7.09 -1.14
C ALA A 191 18.69 6.80 -1.45
N ILE A 192 18.23 5.57 -1.25
CA ILE A 192 16.82 5.19 -1.40
C ILE A 192 15.97 5.86 -0.31
N LEU A 193 16.36 5.73 0.95
CA LEU A 193 15.61 6.26 2.11
C LEU A 193 16.11 7.65 2.54
N TRP A 194 16.52 8.50 1.60
CA TRP A 194 17.16 9.80 1.91
C TRP A 194 16.28 10.72 2.77
N PHE A 195 14.96 10.58 2.69
CA PHE A 195 14.01 11.34 3.48
C PHE A 195 13.84 10.80 4.92
N ASN A 196 14.31 9.58 5.20
CA ASN A 196 14.16 8.92 6.50
C ASN A 196 15.41 9.21 7.37
N PRO A 197 15.30 9.98 8.46
CA PRO A 197 16.45 10.31 9.30
C PRO A 197 17.10 9.09 9.97
N ILE A 198 16.34 8.01 10.20
CA ILE A 198 16.85 6.81 10.87
C ILE A 198 17.91 6.08 10.04
N ILE A 199 17.88 6.17 8.71
CA ILE A 199 18.88 5.48 7.88
C ILE A 199 20.30 6.03 8.10
N TYR A 200 20.42 7.32 8.43
CA TYR A 200 21.72 7.92 8.75
C TYR A 200 22.26 7.41 10.08
N PHE A 201 21.40 7.21 11.08
CA PHE A 201 21.78 6.57 12.34
C PHE A 201 22.12 5.09 12.15
N TRP A 202 21.42 4.40 11.24
CA TRP A 202 21.72 3.02 10.86
C TRP A 202 23.10 2.90 10.22
N ARG A 203 23.40 3.74 9.22
CA ARG A 203 24.72 3.81 8.58
C ARG A 203 25.81 4.04 9.62
N ASN A 204 25.63 5.02 10.50
CA ASN A 204 26.58 5.29 11.58
C ASN A 204 26.74 4.08 12.52
N ALA A 205 25.68 3.32 12.79
CA ALA A 205 25.77 2.11 13.62
C ALA A 205 26.59 1.00 12.96
N ILE A 206 26.46 0.82 11.64
CA ILE A 206 27.30 -0.08 10.85
C ILE A 206 28.76 0.36 10.92
N ASP A 207 29.04 1.64 10.70
CA ASP A 207 30.39 2.20 10.78
C ASP A 207 31.02 1.96 12.15
N HIS A 208 30.33 2.29 13.25
CA HIS A 208 30.82 2.00 14.60
C HIS A 208 31.14 0.52 14.81
N ASN A 209 30.28 -0.37 14.34
CA ASN A 209 30.48 -1.79 14.52
C ASN A 209 31.70 -2.31 13.73
N HIS A 210 31.97 -1.77 12.55
CA HIS A 210 33.19 -2.06 11.79
C HIS A 210 34.44 -1.60 12.54
N GLU A 211 34.43 -0.39 13.09
CA GLU A 211 35.55 0.11 13.91
C GLU A 211 35.78 -0.80 15.12
N PHE A 212 34.73 -1.25 15.81
CA PHE A 212 34.88 -2.17 16.95
C PHE A 212 35.45 -3.54 16.56
N LEU A 213 35.12 -4.04 15.36
CA LEU A 213 35.68 -5.28 14.84
C LEU A 213 37.17 -5.12 14.51
N ALA A 214 37.54 -4.00 13.88
CA ALA A 214 38.92 -3.70 13.54
C ALA A 214 39.77 -3.44 14.80
N ASP A 215 39.26 -2.66 15.76
CA ASP A 215 39.89 -2.44 17.07
C ASP A 215 40.15 -3.77 17.81
N ARG A 216 39.18 -4.69 17.77
CA ARG A 216 39.32 -6.03 18.35
C ARG A 216 40.35 -6.89 17.62
N GLY A 217 40.40 -6.84 16.29
CA GLY A 217 41.38 -7.58 15.49
C GLY A 217 42.82 -7.10 15.75
N THR A 218 43.02 -5.79 15.89
CA THR A 218 44.34 -5.23 16.18
C THR A 218 44.81 -5.61 17.58
N THR A 219 43.96 -5.45 18.60
CA THR A 219 44.30 -5.71 20.02
C THR A 219 44.43 -7.19 20.39
N GLN A 220 44.17 -8.13 19.47
CA GLN A 220 44.50 -9.54 19.68
C GLN A 220 46.00 -9.82 19.69
N SER A 221 46.81 -8.96 19.10
CA SER A 221 48.28 -9.16 19.02
C SER A 221 49.07 -7.85 19.19
N ALA A 222 48.42 -6.80 19.69
CA ALA A 222 49.04 -5.53 20.02
C ALA A 222 48.53 -5.07 21.40
N ASP A 223 49.36 -4.33 22.11
CA ASP A 223 49.01 -3.79 23.41
C ASP A 223 47.87 -2.75 23.30
N LYS A 224 46.89 -2.82 24.20
CA LYS A 224 45.69 -1.97 24.17
C LYS A 224 46.01 -0.51 24.46
N GLU A 225 46.98 -0.22 25.33
CA GLU A 225 47.34 1.14 25.74
C GLU A 225 48.13 1.84 24.63
N VAL A 226 49.10 1.13 24.05
CA VAL A 226 49.85 1.61 22.87
C VAL A 226 48.90 1.89 21.72
N TYR A 227 47.97 0.98 21.44
CA TYR A 227 47.00 1.17 20.37
C TYR A 227 46.01 2.32 20.64
N ALA A 228 45.50 2.43 21.87
CA ALA A 228 44.59 3.51 22.26
C ALA A 228 45.25 4.90 22.17
N SER A 229 46.53 5.00 22.53
CA SER A 229 47.29 6.25 22.41
C SER A 229 47.53 6.64 20.94
N LEU A 230 47.81 5.67 20.06
CA LEU A 230 47.87 5.88 18.61
C LEU A 230 46.53 6.41 18.07
N LEU A 231 45.41 5.77 18.42
CA LEU A 231 44.08 6.24 17.99
C LEU A 231 43.77 7.67 18.46
N LEU A 232 44.20 8.01 19.67
CA LEU A 232 44.04 9.37 20.21
C LEU A 232 44.92 10.36 19.45
N ASN A 233 46.19 10.03 19.20
CA ASN A 233 47.13 10.88 18.48
C ASN A 233 46.67 11.15 17.04
N LEU A 234 46.16 10.13 16.34
CA LEU A 234 45.61 10.26 14.99
C LEU A 234 44.33 11.11 14.94
N ALA A 235 43.56 11.15 16.03
CA ALA A 235 42.30 11.91 16.11
C ALA A 235 42.49 13.37 16.54
N MET A 236 43.65 13.74 17.11
CA MET A 236 43.93 15.09 17.55
C MET A 236 44.36 15.97 16.35
N PRO A 237 43.71 17.12 16.11
CA PRO A 237 44.17 18.04 15.09
C PRO A 237 45.56 18.59 15.44
N ALA A 238 46.40 18.79 14.43
CA ALA A 238 47.67 19.48 14.59
C ALA A 238 47.46 20.83 15.30
N LYS A 239 48.41 21.17 16.18
CA LYS A 239 48.39 22.15 17.29
C LYS A 239 47.82 23.57 17.09
N ASN A 240 47.26 23.95 15.96
CA ASN A 240 46.74 25.30 15.73
C ASN A 240 45.36 25.24 15.07
N LEU A 241 44.27 25.42 15.83
CA LEU A 241 43.01 26.04 15.40
C LEU A 241 42.01 26.10 16.56
N VAL A 242 41.61 27.32 16.94
CA VAL A 242 40.47 27.59 17.83
C VAL A 242 39.19 27.45 17.00
N VAL A 243 38.79 26.20 16.75
CA VAL A 243 37.49 25.85 16.17
C VAL A 243 37.02 24.60 16.90
N ASN A 244 35.70 24.47 17.13
CA ASN A 244 35.08 23.27 17.71
C ASN A 244 35.42 22.02 16.87
N SER A 245 36.59 21.45 17.11
CA SER A 245 37.09 20.22 16.50
C SER A 245 36.83 19.02 17.42
N PHE A 246 35.74 19.07 18.18
CA PHE A 246 35.27 17.93 18.96
C PHE A 246 34.63 16.90 18.01
N SER A 247 35.47 15.96 17.57
CA SER A 247 35.13 14.61 17.11
C SER A 247 34.45 14.46 15.74
N LYS A 248 35.25 14.40 14.65
CA LYS A 248 34.82 13.73 13.40
C LYS A 248 34.93 12.19 13.45
N LEU A 249 35.34 11.63 14.59
CA LEU A 249 35.39 10.19 14.83
C LEU A 249 34.72 9.89 16.17
N PRO A 250 33.92 8.82 16.29
CA PRO A 250 33.29 8.42 17.55
C PRO A 250 34.29 7.77 18.51
N LEU A 251 35.44 8.43 18.73
CA LEU A 251 36.58 7.94 19.49
C LEU A 251 36.16 7.53 20.90
N LYS A 252 35.30 8.32 21.54
CA LYS A 252 34.74 7.97 22.86
C LYS A 252 34.10 6.58 22.89
N ASN A 253 33.31 6.24 21.86
CA ASN A 253 32.63 4.94 21.81
C ASN A 253 33.61 3.80 21.49
N ARG A 254 34.60 4.05 20.62
CA ARG A 254 35.68 3.10 20.30
C ARG A 254 36.50 2.77 21.55
N ILE A 255 37.03 3.78 22.23
CA ILE A 255 37.81 3.61 23.47
C ILE A 255 36.95 2.94 24.56
N LYS A 256 35.70 3.37 24.74
CA LYS A 256 34.78 2.74 25.70
C LYS A 256 34.58 1.25 25.41
N MET A 257 34.41 0.87 24.14
CA MET A 257 34.21 -0.54 23.76
C MET A 257 35.51 -1.35 23.75
N LEU A 258 36.66 -0.71 23.51
CA LEU A 258 37.99 -1.32 23.55
C LEU A 258 38.35 -1.86 24.95
N TYR A 259 38.02 -1.08 25.98
CA TYR A 259 38.25 -1.42 27.39
C TYR A 259 37.06 -2.11 28.06
N LYS A 260 35.97 -2.35 27.32
CA LYS A 260 34.81 -3.03 27.86
C LYS A 260 35.06 -4.53 27.96
N GLU A 261 34.77 -5.09 29.13
CA GLU A 261 34.81 -6.53 29.33
C GLU A 261 33.81 -7.27 28.43
N PRO A 262 34.18 -8.44 27.86
CA PRO A 262 33.29 -9.21 27.03
C PRO A 262 31.99 -9.59 27.75
N ASN A 263 30.86 -9.30 27.11
CA ASN A 263 29.54 -9.72 27.56
C ASN A 263 29.42 -11.25 27.68
N VAL A 264 28.74 -11.73 28.73
CA VAL A 264 28.55 -13.17 28.98
C VAL A 264 27.69 -13.82 27.90
N LYS A 265 27.97 -15.08 27.54
CA LYS A 265 27.31 -15.78 26.43
C LYS A 265 25.79 -15.82 26.53
N VAL A 266 25.22 -15.84 27.74
CA VAL A 266 23.75 -15.82 27.98
C VAL A 266 23.10 -14.55 27.42
N GLN A 267 23.81 -13.42 27.37
CA GLN A 267 23.29 -12.17 26.79
C GLN A 267 23.09 -12.26 25.28
N LYS A 268 23.57 -13.32 24.61
CA LYS A 268 23.17 -13.63 23.22
C LYS A 268 21.68 -13.95 23.09
N LEU A 269 21.01 -14.35 24.17
CA LEU A 269 19.55 -14.53 24.16
C LEU A 269 18.79 -13.22 23.89
N ALA A 270 19.43 -12.04 24.08
CA ALA A 270 18.84 -10.75 23.72
C ALA A 270 18.49 -10.66 22.22
N TYR A 271 19.19 -11.39 21.34
CA TYR A 271 18.85 -11.44 19.91
C TYR A 271 17.54 -12.19 19.65
N LEU A 272 17.09 -13.09 20.54
CA LEU A 272 15.79 -13.73 20.39
C LEU A 272 14.64 -12.73 20.58
N ALA A 273 14.86 -11.64 21.32
CA ALA A 273 13.87 -10.57 21.49
C ALA A 273 13.58 -9.79 20.19
N ILE A 274 14.35 -10.02 19.11
CA ILE A 274 14.06 -9.47 17.78
C ILE A 274 12.90 -10.21 17.12
N LEU A 275 12.73 -11.52 17.38
CA LEU A 275 11.71 -12.35 16.75
C LEU A 275 10.28 -11.80 16.89
N PRO A 276 9.81 -11.34 18.07
CA PRO A 276 8.49 -10.72 18.16
C PRO A 276 8.38 -9.43 17.33
N VAL A 277 9.44 -8.60 17.28
CA VAL A 277 9.46 -7.38 16.45
C VAL A 277 9.35 -7.74 14.97
N LEU A 278 10.09 -8.78 14.54
CA LEU A 278 10.01 -9.30 13.18
C LEU A 278 8.62 -9.82 12.85
N MET A 279 8.00 -10.60 13.74
CA MET A 279 6.62 -11.09 13.57
C MET A 279 5.60 -9.96 13.44
N ILE A 280 5.71 -8.92 14.28
CA ILE A 280 4.86 -7.74 14.22
C ILE A 280 5.03 -7.04 12.86
N CYS A 281 6.26 -6.82 12.40
CA CYS A 281 6.52 -6.21 11.09
C CYS A 281 5.94 -7.05 9.95
N CYS A 282 6.11 -8.37 9.98
CA CYS A 282 5.54 -9.27 8.99
C CYS A 282 4.01 -9.20 8.98
N MET A 283 3.36 -9.25 10.14
CA MET A 283 1.89 -9.17 10.22
C MET A 283 1.34 -7.82 9.74
N ALA A 284 2.03 -6.73 10.03
CA ALA A 284 1.57 -5.37 9.74
C ALA A 284 1.85 -4.92 8.29
N PHE A 285 2.97 -5.33 7.69
CA PHE A 285 3.47 -4.72 6.45
C PHE A 285 3.53 -5.65 5.24
N ILE A 286 3.37 -6.97 5.40
CA ILE A 286 3.25 -7.88 4.26
C ILE A 286 1.99 -7.53 3.45
N ASN A 287 2.14 -7.41 2.13
CA ASN A 287 1.01 -7.19 1.24
C ASN A 287 0.22 -8.50 1.15
N ARG A 288 -1.11 -8.44 1.30
CA ARG A 288 -1.99 -9.58 1.10
C ARG A 288 -2.80 -9.32 -0.15
N GLU A 289 -2.64 -10.20 -1.13
CA GLU A 289 -3.47 -10.23 -2.33
C GLU A 289 -4.39 -11.44 -2.23
N GLU A 290 -5.69 -11.26 -2.39
CA GLU A 290 -6.66 -12.36 -2.34
C GLU A 290 -6.87 -12.86 -3.77
N VAL A 291 -6.46 -14.11 -4.04
CA VAL A 291 -6.59 -14.74 -5.37
C VAL A 291 -7.63 -15.85 -5.26
N ILE A 292 -8.82 -15.62 -5.78
CA ILE A 292 -9.91 -16.61 -5.77
C ILE A 292 -9.71 -17.58 -6.94
N VAL A 293 -9.37 -18.85 -6.64
CA VAL A 293 -9.19 -19.90 -7.66
C VAL A 293 -10.44 -20.78 -7.68
N ALA A 294 -11.23 -20.70 -8.75
CA ALA A 294 -12.38 -21.57 -8.96
C ALA A 294 -11.91 -22.97 -9.39
N LYS A 295 -12.19 -23.99 -8.58
CA LYS A 295 -11.93 -25.39 -8.92
C LYS A 295 -13.20 -26.02 -9.47
N THR A 296 -13.22 -26.34 -10.76
CA THR A 296 -14.30 -27.11 -11.36
C THR A 296 -14.22 -28.55 -10.84
N ALA A 297 -15.21 -29.00 -10.09
CA ALA A 297 -15.31 -30.40 -9.69
C ALA A 297 -15.63 -31.25 -10.92
N ASN A 298 -14.61 -31.85 -11.55
CA ASN A 298 -14.82 -32.93 -12.50
C ASN A 298 -15.23 -34.20 -11.73
N GLY A 299 -16.51 -34.30 -11.43
CA GLY A 299 -17.15 -35.53 -10.99
C GLY A 299 -17.70 -36.28 -12.19
N ASN A 300 -16.90 -37.16 -12.78
CA ASN A 300 -17.41 -38.27 -13.59
C ASN A 300 -18.25 -39.17 -12.68
N GLN A 301 -19.58 -39.06 -12.75
CA GLN A 301 -20.48 -40.15 -12.39
C GLN A 301 -21.56 -40.31 -13.46
N THR A 302 -21.46 -41.45 -14.12
CA THR A 302 -22.39 -42.16 -15.00
C THR A 302 -23.85 -41.71 -14.93
N ALA A 303 -24.35 -41.34 -16.11
CA ALA A 303 -25.77 -41.28 -16.42
C ALA A 303 -26.43 -42.64 -16.22
N ALA A 304 -27.32 -42.76 -15.23
CA ALA A 304 -28.48 -43.64 -15.27
C ALA A 304 -29.50 -43.16 -14.22
N ASP A 305 -30.74 -42.99 -14.68
CA ASP A 305 -31.99 -42.90 -13.92
C ASP A 305 -32.25 -41.66 -13.05
N ALA A 306 -32.83 -40.63 -13.68
CA ALA A 306 -33.71 -39.67 -13.01
C ALA A 306 -35.06 -39.57 -13.74
N PRO A 307 -36.20 -39.55 -13.01
CA PRO A 307 -37.52 -39.62 -13.61
C PRO A 307 -37.90 -38.32 -14.31
N LYS A 308 -38.49 -38.45 -15.52
CA LYS A 308 -39.06 -37.35 -16.31
C LYS A 308 -40.07 -36.56 -15.47
N ARG A 309 -39.83 -35.26 -15.30
CA ARG A 309 -40.84 -34.28 -14.85
C ARG A 309 -41.36 -33.47 -16.04
N PRO A 310 -42.66 -33.11 -16.07
CA PRO A 310 -43.28 -32.54 -17.24
C PRO A 310 -42.90 -31.08 -17.44
N ASN A 311 -42.81 -30.74 -18.72
CA ASN A 311 -42.57 -29.42 -19.27
C ASN A 311 -43.76 -28.49 -18.92
N VAL A 312 -43.53 -27.42 -18.16
CA VAL A 312 -44.53 -26.37 -17.93
C VAL A 312 -43.86 -25.01 -18.08
N TYR A 313 -43.68 -24.59 -19.33
CA TYR A 313 -43.76 -23.17 -19.67
C TYR A 313 -45.22 -22.84 -19.96
N ALA A 314 -45.89 -22.23 -18.98
CA ALA A 314 -47.11 -21.47 -19.19
C ALA A 314 -46.95 -20.14 -18.45
N MET A 315 -46.70 -19.11 -19.25
CA MET A 315 -46.70 -17.71 -18.82
C MET A 315 -48.11 -17.34 -18.40
N ASN A 316 -48.33 -16.95 -17.14
CA ASN A 316 -49.54 -16.25 -16.71
C ASN A 316 -49.17 -15.09 -15.79
N TYR A 317 -49.48 -13.89 -16.28
CA TYR A 317 -49.44 -12.64 -15.53
C TYR A 317 -50.37 -12.75 -14.31
N LEU A 318 -49.85 -12.42 -13.13
CA LEU A 318 -50.69 -12.14 -11.96
C LEU A 318 -50.64 -10.64 -11.66
N THR A 319 -51.59 -9.91 -12.24
CA THR A 319 -52.26 -8.83 -11.53
C THR A 319 -52.95 -9.43 -10.31
N SER A 320 -52.53 -9.10 -9.09
CA SER A 320 -53.42 -9.22 -7.94
C SER A 320 -53.06 -8.28 -6.81
N ASN A 321 -54.11 -7.60 -6.33
CA ASN A 321 -54.15 -6.83 -5.12
C ASN A 321 -53.71 -7.71 -3.93
N ILE A 322 -52.58 -7.39 -3.31
CA ILE A 322 -52.16 -8.03 -2.07
C ILE A 322 -53.03 -7.47 -0.94
N LYS A 323 -54.02 -8.25 -0.48
CA LYS A 323 -54.56 -8.09 0.87
C LYS A 323 -53.59 -8.77 1.83
N VAL A 324 -52.93 -7.97 2.66
CA VAL A 324 -52.00 -8.44 3.69
C VAL A 324 -52.81 -9.16 4.78
N ASN A 325 -52.51 -10.43 5.03
CA ASN A 325 -53.00 -11.15 6.20
C ASN A 325 -52.16 -10.73 7.42
N PRO A 326 -52.72 -10.08 8.45
CA PRO A 326 -51.97 -9.59 9.60
C PRO A 326 -51.38 -10.70 10.50
N ASN A 327 -51.78 -11.96 10.29
CA ASN A 327 -51.33 -13.11 11.09
C ASN A 327 -50.54 -14.15 10.27
N ALA A 328 -50.06 -13.82 9.07
CA ALA A 328 -49.16 -14.70 8.33
C ALA A 328 -47.76 -14.68 8.97
N ASN A 329 -47.24 -15.86 9.31
CA ASN A 329 -45.85 -16.02 9.77
C ASN A 329 -44.88 -15.33 8.79
N PRO A 330 -43.91 -14.53 9.27
CA PRO A 330 -43.01 -13.80 8.38
C PRO A 330 -42.27 -14.78 7.48
N ALA A 331 -42.18 -14.45 6.19
CA ALA A 331 -41.62 -15.30 5.14
C ALA A 331 -40.09 -15.50 5.22
N PHE A 332 -39.49 -15.31 6.39
CA PHE A 332 -38.04 -15.34 6.62
C PHE A 332 -37.75 -16.00 7.96
N ASN A 333 -37.02 -17.12 7.95
CA ASN A 333 -36.28 -17.59 9.12
C ASN A 333 -34.78 -17.48 8.82
N GLU A 334 -34.10 -16.80 9.74
CA GLU A 334 -32.65 -16.68 9.98
C GLU A 334 -31.85 -15.68 9.10
N VAL A 335 -31.57 -14.51 9.73
CA VAL A 335 -30.90 -13.27 9.27
C VAL A 335 -31.76 -12.30 8.46
N GLU A 336 -32.18 -11.21 9.10
CA GLU A 336 -32.89 -10.08 8.49
C GLU A 336 -32.00 -9.42 7.40
N PRO A 337 -32.48 -9.27 6.14
CA PRO A 337 -31.65 -8.73 5.07
C PRO A 337 -31.32 -7.26 5.33
N VAL A 338 -30.03 -6.94 5.36
CA VAL A 338 -29.51 -5.58 5.58
C VAL A 338 -29.01 -5.01 4.26
N LEU A 339 -29.57 -3.89 3.84
CA LEU A 339 -29.16 -3.18 2.63
C LEU A 339 -28.43 -1.89 3.01
N VAL A 340 -27.16 -1.77 2.62
CA VAL A 340 -26.41 -0.51 2.75
C VAL A 340 -26.60 0.30 1.46
N ILE A 341 -26.96 1.57 1.60
CA ILE A 341 -27.20 2.47 0.48
C ILE A 341 -26.30 3.70 0.59
N ASP A 342 -25.52 3.93 -0.47
CA ASP A 342 -24.71 5.12 -0.60
C ASP A 342 -25.44 6.21 -1.41
N ALA A 343 -25.43 7.42 -0.86
CA ALA A 343 -25.81 8.60 -1.61
C ALA A 343 -24.53 9.25 -2.15
N GLY A 344 -24.29 9.12 -3.46
CA GLY A 344 -23.11 9.67 -4.14
C GLY A 344 -22.84 11.13 -3.78
N HIS A 345 -21.56 11.51 -3.76
CA HIS A 345 -21.08 12.87 -3.42
C HIS A 345 -21.47 13.35 -2.01
N GLY A 346 -21.46 14.66 -1.75
CA GLY A 346 -21.89 15.26 -0.47
C GLY A 346 -20.91 16.28 0.11
N GLY A 347 -21.43 17.25 0.86
CA GLY A 347 -20.66 18.32 1.48
C GLY A 347 -19.90 19.13 0.42
N LYS A 348 -18.56 19.15 0.55
CA LYS A 348 -17.65 19.85 -0.37
C LYS A 348 -17.59 19.26 -1.78
N ASP A 349 -18.02 18.01 -1.94
CA ASP A 349 -18.11 17.37 -3.24
C ASP A 349 -19.51 17.61 -3.81
N GLU A 350 -19.63 18.67 -4.60
CA GLU A 350 -20.91 19.13 -5.15
C GLU A 350 -21.32 18.37 -6.43
N ALA A 351 -20.35 17.69 -7.05
CA ALA A 351 -20.46 17.13 -8.40
C ALA A 351 -20.92 18.17 -9.44
N ILE A 352 -21.36 17.71 -10.61
CA ILE A 352 -21.84 18.57 -11.70
C ILE A 352 -23.28 19.01 -11.40
N ALA A 353 -23.59 20.29 -11.64
CA ALA A 353 -24.95 20.79 -11.52
C ALA A 353 -25.83 20.33 -12.71
N ALA A 354 -27.09 20.01 -12.41
CA ALA A 354 -28.13 19.74 -13.38
C ALA A 354 -28.48 21.00 -14.19
N LEU A 355 -29.24 20.83 -15.29
CA LEU A 355 -29.67 21.95 -16.14
C LEU A 355 -30.49 23.02 -15.40
N ASP A 356 -31.21 22.65 -14.34
CA ASP A 356 -32.01 23.55 -13.50
C ASP A 356 -31.23 24.11 -12.29
N GLY A 357 -29.92 23.84 -12.20
CA GLY A 357 -29.04 24.31 -11.13
C GLY A 357 -29.04 23.45 -9.87
N GLN A 358 -29.83 22.38 -9.80
CA GLN A 358 -29.73 21.42 -8.69
C GLN A 358 -28.39 20.69 -8.71
N LYS A 359 -27.82 20.41 -7.54
CA LYS A 359 -26.55 19.66 -7.43
C LYS A 359 -26.83 18.17 -7.43
N GLU A 360 -26.00 17.37 -8.10
CA GLU A 360 -26.16 15.91 -8.13
C GLU A 360 -26.21 15.31 -6.72
N LYS A 361 -25.38 15.81 -5.79
CA LYS A 361 -25.38 15.37 -4.39
C LYS A 361 -26.75 15.46 -3.69
N ASP A 362 -27.56 16.45 -4.07
CA ASP A 362 -28.88 16.69 -3.49
C ASP A 362 -29.92 15.77 -4.11
N LEU A 363 -29.83 15.54 -5.42
CA LEU A 363 -30.62 14.55 -6.15
C LEU A 363 -30.33 13.12 -5.64
N ASN A 364 -29.07 12.78 -5.43
CA ASN A 364 -28.63 11.49 -4.86
C ASN A 364 -29.17 11.30 -3.44
N LEU A 365 -29.04 12.32 -2.58
CA LEU A 365 -29.55 12.26 -1.21
C LEU A 365 -31.08 12.11 -1.18
N ARG A 366 -31.79 12.83 -2.05
CA ARG A 366 -33.25 12.75 -2.19
C ARG A 366 -33.67 11.35 -2.63
N ALA A 367 -33.03 10.78 -3.65
CA ALA A 367 -33.32 9.45 -4.16
C ALA A 367 -33.11 8.37 -3.09
N VAL A 368 -31.98 8.40 -2.40
CA VAL A 368 -31.67 7.45 -1.32
C VAL A 368 -32.64 7.56 -0.14
N LYS A 369 -33.06 8.77 0.24
CA LYS A 369 -34.09 8.97 1.28
C LYS A 369 -35.44 8.38 0.88
N ILE A 370 -35.84 8.53 -0.38
CA ILE A 370 -37.06 7.94 -0.92
C ILE A 370 -36.94 6.41 -0.93
N LEU A 371 -35.83 5.88 -1.43
CA LEU A 371 -35.55 4.45 -1.47
C LEU A 371 -35.63 3.83 -0.08
N LYS A 372 -34.97 4.45 0.93
CA LYS A 372 -35.07 4.03 2.34
C LYS A 372 -36.51 3.99 2.85
N LYS A 373 -37.33 5.00 2.52
CA LYS A 373 -38.75 5.04 2.92
C LYS A 373 -39.54 3.90 2.28
N GLU A 374 -39.31 3.58 1.00
CA GLU A 374 -39.96 2.45 0.33
C GLU A 374 -39.47 1.09 0.86
N ALA A 375 -38.19 0.98 1.20
CA ALA A 375 -37.61 -0.23 1.79
C ALA A 375 -38.20 -0.55 3.17
N ALA A 376 -38.41 0.48 4.01
CA ALA A 376 -39.01 0.33 5.33
C ALA A 376 -40.44 -0.24 5.27
N LYS A 377 -41.23 0.13 4.25
CA LYS A 377 -42.58 -0.45 4.04
C LYS A 377 -42.57 -1.96 3.77
N ARG A 378 -41.42 -2.49 3.33
CA ARG A 378 -41.20 -3.89 3.00
C ARG A 378 -40.48 -4.65 4.12
N GLY A 379 -40.23 -4.02 5.27
CA GLY A 379 -39.46 -4.60 6.37
C GLY A 379 -37.97 -4.80 6.05
N ILE A 380 -37.41 -4.07 5.07
CA ILE A 380 -35.99 -4.16 4.72
C ILE A 380 -35.21 -3.18 5.58
N LYS A 381 -34.22 -3.68 6.32
CA LYS A 381 -33.33 -2.84 7.14
C LYS A 381 -32.34 -2.10 6.26
N VAL A 382 -32.42 -0.77 6.24
CA VAL A 382 -31.57 0.10 5.40
C VAL A 382 -30.64 0.96 6.25
N ILE A 383 -29.36 0.94 5.89
CA ILE A 383 -28.32 1.78 6.48
C ILE A 383 -27.78 2.71 5.40
N LEU A 384 -27.76 4.00 5.68
CA LEU A 384 -27.27 5.00 4.74
C LEU A 384 -25.83 5.35 5.07
N THR A 385 -24.97 5.53 4.06
CA THR A 385 -23.64 6.09 4.26
C THR A 385 -23.73 7.51 4.80
N ARG A 386 -24.65 8.33 4.26
CA ARG A 386 -25.03 9.66 4.77
C ARG A 386 -26.54 9.88 4.76
N ASN A 387 -27.04 10.63 5.75
CA ASN A 387 -28.45 11.03 5.86
C ASN A 387 -28.67 12.56 5.70
N ALA A 388 -27.58 13.32 5.58
CA ALA A 388 -27.54 14.77 5.41
C ALA A 388 -26.55 15.16 4.30
N ASP A 389 -26.47 16.45 3.98
CA ASP A 389 -25.44 16.99 3.10
C ASP A 389 -24.11 17.07 3.87
N GLN A 390 -23.35 15.98 3.81
CA GLN A 390 -22.04 15.86 4.45
C GLN A 390 -21.07 15.15 3.51
N TYR A 391 -19.81 15.55 3.58
CA TYR A 391 -18.75 14.88 2.84
C TYR A 391 -18.32 13.61 3.56
N ILE A 392 -18.23 12.50 2.83
CA ILE A 392 -17.64 11.23 3.28
C ILE A 392 -16.66 10.79 2.20
N SER A 393 -15.44 10.40 2.58
CA SER A 393 -14.44 9.85 1.66
C SER A 393 -14.96 8.55 1.00
N LEU A 394 -14.53 8.21 -0.22
CA LEU A 394 -14.98 6.98 -0.88
C LEU A 394 -14.73 5.73 -0.01
N ARG A 395 -13.57 5.62 0.65
CA ARG A 395 -13.28 4.47 1.53
C ARG A 395 -14.21 4.39 2.74
N ASP A 396 -14.60 5.52 3.32
CA ASP A 396 -15.48 5.52 4.50
C ASP A 396 -16.94 5.17 4.18
N ARG A 397 -17.33 5.24 2.91
CA ARG A 397 -18.66 4.82 2.42
C ARG A 397 -18.80 3.30 2.26
N LEU A 398 -17.68 2.56 2.22
CA LEU A 398 -17.72 1.10 2.14
C LEU A 398 -18.46 0.51 3.36
N PRO A 399 -19.30 -0.52 3.16
CA PRO A 399 -19.96 -1.22 4.26
C PRO A 399 -18.95 -1.73 5.29
N LYS A 400 -19.05 -1.23 6.54
CA LYS A 400 -18.17 -1.62 7.66
C LYS A 400 -18.73 -2.80 8.49
N GLN A 401 -19.94 -3.23 8.15
CA GLN A 401 -20.72 -4.24 8.87
C GLN A 401 -21.23 -5.30 7.90
N GLU A 402 -21.60 -6.46 8.43
CA GLU A 402 -22.30 -7.49 7.66
C GLU A 402 -23.58 -6.91 7.04
N ALA A 403 -23.71 -7.06 5.73
CA ALA A 403 -24.83 -6.60 4.93
C ALA A 403 -25.06 -7.54 3.74
N THR A 404 -26.33 -7.70 3.35
CA THR A 404 -26.72 -8.53 2.21
C THR A 404 -26.24 -7.93 0.88
N ALA A 405 -26.27 -6.60 0.76
CA ALA A 405 -25.81 -5.89 -0.42
C ALA A 405 -25.47 -4.42 -0.13
N PHE A 406 -24.74 -3.84 -1.07
CA PHE A 406 -24.39 -2.42 -1.13
C PHE A 406 -24.85 -1.82 -2.46
N ILE A 407 -25.62 -0.73 -2.40
CA ILE A 407 -26.09 -0.02 -3.60
C ILE A 407 -25.67 1.44 -3.51
N SER A 408 -24.84 1.91 -4.44
CA SER A 408 -24.57 3.34 -4.58
C SER A 408 -25.49 3.97 -5.62
N ILE A 409 -26.05 5.14 -5.29
CA ILE A 409 -26.95 5.90 -6.16
C ILE A 409 -26.27 7.19 -6.61
N HIS A 410 -26.19 7.35 -7.92
CA HIS A 410 -25.68 8.52 -8.62
C HIS A 410 -26.66 9.00 -9.69
N HIS A 411 -26.43 10.20 -10.22
CA HIS A 411 -27.05 10.65 -11.45
C HIS A 411 -25.96 11.11 -12.42
N ASN A 412 -25.98 10.57 -13.63
CA ASN A 412 -24.94 10.84 -14.60
C ASN A 412 -25.00 12.30 -15.05
N ALA A 413 -23.86 12.88 -15.44
CA ALA A 413 -23.81 14.25 -15.91
C ALA A 413 -22.72 14.41 -16.97
N ALA A 414 -23.00 15.25 -17.97
CA ALA A 414 -22.03 15.59 -19.00
C ALA A 414 -21.21 16.82 -18.56
N LEU A 415 -19.89 16.77 -18.78
CA LEU A 415 -19.10 17.99 -18.81
C LEU A 415 -19.36 18.74 -20.13
N ALA A 416 -19.40 20.07 -20.10
CA ALA A 416 -19.51 20.88 -21.31
C ALA A 416 -18.44 20.45 -22.34
N ASN A 417 -18.86 20.24 -23.60
CA ASN A 417 -18.02 19.81 -24.72
C ASN A 417 -17.48 18.36 -24.64
N THR A 418 -18.10 17.47 -23.87
CA THR A 418 -17.84 16.02 -23.91
C THR A 418 -18.95 15.27 -24.63
N ALA A 419 -18.67 14.06 -25.13
CA ALA A 419 -19.71 13.20 -25.68
C ALA A 419 -20.77 12.94 -24.60
N ALA A 420 -22.05 13.21 -24.92
CA ALA A 420 -23.12 13.11 -23.94
C ALA A 420 -23.21 11.66 -23.41
N PRO A 421 -23.16 11.45 -22.08
CA PRO A 421 -23.39 10.14 -21.51
C PRO A 421 -24.81 9.68 -21.82
N PHE A 422 -25.02 8.36 -21.77
CA PHE A 422 -26.33 7.77 -22.01
C PHE A 422 -27.38 8.44 -21.12
N SER A 423 -28.47 8.93 -21.73
CA SER A 423 -29.48 9.70 -21.01
C SER A 423 -30.28 8.87 -20.00
N GLY A 424 -30.31 7.54 -20.15
CA GLY A 424 -31.11 6.66 -19.31
C GLY A 424 -30.39 6.09 -18.09
N ILE A 425 -30.98 5.04 -17.51
CA ILE A 425 -30.45 4.35 -16.33
C ILE A 425 -29.37 3.34 -16.72
N GLU A 426 -28.28 3.33 -15.95
CA GLU A 426 -27.18 2.38 -16.10
C GLU A 426 -26.88 1.71 -14.75
N VAL A 427 -26.48 0.44 -14.79
CA VAL A 427 -26.11 -0.34 -13.59
C VAL A 427 -24.69 -0.85 -13.77
N TYR A 428 -23.83 -0.49 -12.84
CA TYR A 428 -22.41 -0.78 -12.85
C TYR A 428 -22.06 -1.83 -11.79
N VAL A 429 -21.16 -2.72 -12.16
CA VAL A 429 -20.44 -3.67 -11.30
C VAL A 429 -18.94 -3.52 -11.56
N SER A 430 -18.11 -4.14 -10.73
CA SER A 430 -16.66 -4.19 -10.98
C SER A 430 -16.18 -5.62 -11.07
N LYS A 431 -15.66 -6.01 -12.24
CA LYS A 431 -15.03 -7.34 -12.44
C LYS A 431 -13.82 -7.60 -11.54
N LEU A 432 -13.30 -6.55 -10.91
CA LEU A 432 -12.19 -6.60 -9.96
C LEU A 432 -12.65 -6.85 -8.52
N ASN A 433 -13.96 -6.94 -8.24
CA ASN A 433 -14.47 -7.29 -6.91
C ASN A 433 -14.41 -8.82 -6.67
N GLY A 434 -13.95 -9.25 -5.50
CA GLY A 434 -13.97 -10.66 -5.10
C GLY A 434 -15.37 -11.30 -5.04
N ASN A 435 -16.42 -10.50 -4.88
CA ASN A 435 -17.84 -10.89 -4.87
C ASN A 435 -18.54 -10.68 -6.22
N ILE A 436 -17.80 -10.62 -7.34
CA ILE A 436 -18.36 -10.25 -8.66
C ILE A 436 -19.59 -11.07 -9.05
N LYS A 437 -19.64 -12.38 -8.81
CA LYS A 437 -20.82 -13.21 -9.17
C LYS A 437 -22.09 -12.75 -8.47
N SER A 438 -22.02 -12.58 -7.15
CA SER A 438 -23.15 -12.11 -6.36
C SER A 438 -23.53 -10.66 -6.71
N ALA A 439 -22.54 -9.83 -7.07
CA ALA A 439 -22.79 -8.47 -7.56
C ALA A 439 -23.47 -8.45 -8.94
N GLU A 440 -23.08 -9.36 -9.83
CA GLU A 440 -23.71 -9.58 -11.15
C GLU A 440 -25.15 -10.09 -10.99
N ASP A 441 -25.40 -11.03 -10.08
CA ASP A 441 -26.75 -11.53 -9.80
C ASP A 441 -27.66 -10.43 -9.24
N LEU A 442 -27.15 -9.65 -8.29
CA LEU A 442 -27.83 -8.47 -7.75
C LEU A 442 -28.10 -7.45 -8.86
N GLY A 443 -27.07 -7.10 -9.62
CA GLY A 443 -27.15 -6.12 -10.71
C GLY A 443 -28.10 -6.55 -11.81
N ALA A 444 -28.04 -7.79 -12.27
CA ALA A 444 -28.92 -8.33 -13.30
C ALA A 444 -30.37 -8.44 -12.81
N GLY A 445 -30.57 -8.81 -11.54
CA GLY A 445 -31.88 -8.80 -10.89
C GLY A 445 -32.49 -7.41 -10.88
N ILE A 446 -31.73 -6.40 -10.46
CA ILE A 446 -32.14 -4.98 -10.46
C ILE A 446 -32.40 -4.50 -11.89
N LEU A 447 -31.46 -4.73 -12.82
CA LEU A 447 -31.57 -4.30 -14.21
C LEU A 447 -32.82 -4.89 -14.89
N GLY A 448 -33.10 -6.17 -14.66
CA GLY A 448 -34.29 -6.84 -15.19
C GLY A 448 -35.61 -6.24 -14.70
N LYS A 449 -35.66 -5.72 -13.46
CA LYS A 449 -36.82 -4.97 -12.96
C LYS A 449 -36.87 -3.56 -13.54
N LEU A 450 -35.72 -2.87 -13.61
CA LEU A 450 -35.63 -1.52 -14.17
C LEU A 450 -36.07 -1.46 -15.63
N LYS A 451 -35.86 -2.51 -16.43
CA LYS A 451 -36.37 -2.59 -17.81
C LYS A 451 -37.90 -2.48 -17.95
N GLN A 452 -38.66 -2.60 -16.86
CA GLN A 452 -40.10 -2.39 -16.82
C GLN A 452 -40.50 -0.91 -16.65
N LEU A 453 -39.51 -0.01 -16.55
CA LEU A 453 -39.72 1.41 -16.38
C LEU A 453 -40.22 2.04 -17.68
N ASN A 454 -41.31 2.81 -17.58
CA ASN A 454 -41.81 3.62 -18.68
C ASN A 454 -41.35 5.08 -18.49
N GLY A 455 -40.83 5.68 -19.55
CA GLY A 455 -40.52 7.12 -19.62
C GLY A 455 -39.03 7.47 -19.61
N LEU A 456 -38.16 6.57 -19.12
CA LEU A 456 -36.71 6.71 -19.18
C LEU A 456 -36.09 5.41 -19.72
N ALA A 457 -35.12 5.53 -20.62
CA ALA A 457 -34.43 4.37 -21.18
C ALA A 457 -33.59 3.68 -20.10
N VAL A 458 -33.39 2.37 -20.22
CA VAL A 458 -32.52 1.58 -19.33
C VAL A 458 -31.55 0.80 -20.20
N LYS A 459 -30.26 0.78 -19.88
CA LYS A 459 -29.29 0.00 -20.64
C LYS A 459 -29.64 -1.49 -20.61
N ASP A 460 -29.29 -2.18 -21.69
CA ASP A 460 -29.63 -3.60 -21.82
C ASP A 460 -28.73 -4.55 -21.05
N SER A 461 -27.58 -4.06 -20.63
CA SER A 461 -26.49 -4.80 -20.00
C SER A 461 -25.94 -4.07 -18.78
N LEU A 462 -25.29 -4.85 -17.91
CA LEU A 462 -24.43 -4.30 -16.87
C LEU A 462 -23.20 -3.64 -17.50
N LYS A 463 -22.68 -2.63 -16.81
CA LYS A 463 -21.42 -1.99 -17.14
C LYS A 463 -20.34 -2.39 -16.16
N ASP A 464 -19.13 -2.58 -16.67
CA ASP A 464 -17.95 -2.80 -15.84
C ASP A 464 -17.27 -1.47 -15.58
N ALA A 465 -16.96 -1.17 -14.32
CA ALA A 465 -16.20 0.01 -13.95
C ALA A 465 -15.23 -0.26 -12.80
N ASN A 466 -14.09 0.44 -12.84
CA ASN A 466 -13.03 0.33 -11.83
C ASN A 466 -13.24 1.33 -10.68
N LEU A 467 -14.46 1.41 -10.17
CA LEU A 467 -14.86 2.32 -9.09
C LEU A 467 -14.49 1.73 -7.72
N LEU A 468 -13.97 2.55 -6.81
CA LEU A 468 -13.46 2.07 -5.51
C LEU A 468 -14.56 1.36 -4.72
N LEU A 469 -15.75 1.98 -4.67
CA LEU A 469 -16.92 1.47 -3.97
C LEU A 469 -17.36 0.09 -4.46
N LEU A 470 -17.20 -0.16 -5.76
CA LEU A 470 -17.54 -1.43 -6.37
C LEU A 470 -16.41 -2.44 -6.25
N ARG A 471 -15.15 -2.03 -6.40
CA ARG A 471 -13.99 -2.93 -6.38
C ARG A 471 -13.66 -3.44 -4.97
N GLU A 472 -13.74 -2.57 -3.97
CA GLU A 472 -13.25 -2.84 -2.60
C GLU A 472 -14.36 -3.25 -1.62
N SER A 473 -15.63 -3.29 -2.05
CA SER A 473 -16.74 -3.73 -1.19
C SER A 473 -16.66 -5.22 -0.87
N LYS A 474 -16.70 -5.54 0.42
CA LYS A 474 -16.72 -6.90 0.96
C LYS A 474 -18.07 -7.61 0.84
N VAL A 475 -19.11 -6.86 0.48
CA VAL A 475 -20.46 -7.37 0.19
C VAL A 475 -20.81 -7.13 -1.29
N PRO A 476 -21.78 -7.85 -1.87
CA PRO A 476 -22.22 -7.64 -3.26
C PRO A 476 -22.58 -6.17 -3.51
N ALA A 477 -21.91 -5.53 -4.48
CA ALA A 477 -21.99 -4.09 -4.69
C ALA A 477 -22.37 -3.72 -6.12
N VAL A 478 -23.33 -2.80 -6.25
CA VAL A 478 -23.73 -2.20 -7.53
C VAL A 478 -23.79 -0.68 -7.40
N LEU A 479 -23.51 0.03 -8.49
CA LEU A 479 -23.77 1.47 -8.60
C LEU A 479 -24.83 1.68 -9.68
N ILE A 480 -25.77 2.57 -9.40
CA ILE A 480 -26.89 2.86 -10.30
C ILE A 480 -26.82 4.35 -10.65
N GLU A 481 -26.59 4.62 -11.93
CA GLU A 481 -26.81 5.93 -12.51
C GLU A 481 -28.28 6.06 -12.85
N MET A 482 -29.03 6.87 -12.10
CA MET A 482 -30.49 6.97 -12.22
C MET A 482 -30.97 7.82 -13.41
N GLY A 483 -30.04 8.31 -14.24
CA GLY A 483 -30.29 9.08 -15.46
C GLY A 483 -29.36 10.28 -15.58
N ASN A 484 -29.24 10.84 -16.79
CA ASN A 484 -28.39 11.99 -17.08
C ASN A 484 -29.06 13.33 -16.72
N ILE A 485 -28.58 14.00 -15.66
CA ILE A 485 -29.12 15.29 -15.20
C ILE A 485 -28.73 16.50 -16.07
N SER A 486 -27.86 16.27 -17.07
CA SER A 486 -27.55 17.24 -18.13
C SER A 486 -28.50 17.13 -19.35
N GLU A 487 -29.53 16.27 -19.28
CA GLU A 487 -30.53 16.09 -20.34
C GLU A 487 -31.93 16.45 -19.82
N ALA A 488 -32.64 17.35 -20.52
CA ALA A 488 -33.86 17.97 -20.00
C ALA A 488 -34.98 16.97 -19.72
N LYS A 489 -35.23 16.01 -20.62
CA LYS A 489 -36.30 15.01 -20.44
C LYS A 489 -36.03 14.10 -19.25
N THR A 490 -34.77 13.70 -19.07
CA THR A 490 -34.34 12.87 -17.94
C THR A 490 -34.41 13.64 -16.63
N LEU A 491 -33.96 14.89 -16.60
CA LEU A 491 -34.06 15.75 -15.42
C LEU A 491 -35.53 15.97 -15.01
N ASP A 492 -36.41 16.28 -15.96
CA ASP A 492 -37.86 16.41 -15.72
C ASP A 492 -38.49 15.12 -15.18
N TYR A 493 -37.99 13.97 -15.63
CA TYR A 493 -38.42 12.66 -15.15
C TYR A 493 -37.96 12.41 -13.70
N ILE A 494 -36.67 12.65 -13.40
CA ILE A 494 -36.05 12.47 -12.06
C ILE A 494 -36.64 13.46 -11.05
N ASN A 495 -37.00 14.67 -11.48
CA ASN A 495 -37.56 15.70 -10.61
C ASN A 495 -38.92 15.30 -10.02
N GLN A 496 -39.66 14.41 -10.66
CA GLN A 496 -40.96 13.93 -10.17
C GLN A 496 -40.78 12.83 -9.12
N GLU A 497 -41.20 13.09 -7.89
CA GLU A 497 -41.05 12.13 -6.78
C GLU A 497 -41.70 10.76 -7.07
N LYS A 498 -42.86 10.74 -7.76
CA LYS A 498 -43.53 9.51 -8.16
C LYS A 498 -42.62 8.59 -9.00
N ASN A 499 -41.76 9.17 -9.84
CA ASN A 499 -40.85 8.43 -10.72
C ASN A 499 -39.67 7.88 -9.92
N ILE A 500 -39.10 8.67 -9.00
CA ILE A 500 -38.07 8.19 -8.08
C ILE A 500 -38.58 7.07 -7.18
N ARG A 501 -39.83 7.16 -6.68
CA ARG A 501 -40.50 6.07 -5.95
C ARG A 501 -40.67 4.83 -6.83
N ARG A 502 -41.01 5.00 -8.11
CA ARG A 502 -41.13 3.87 -9.06
C ARG A 502 -39.79 3.18 -9.27
N ILE A 503 -38.71 3.94 -9.55
CA ILE A 503 -37.35 3.40 -9.70
C ILE A 503 -36.91 2.70 -8.41
N SER A 504 -37.11 3.35 -7.26
CA SER A 504 -36.78 2.77 -5.93
C SER A 504 -37.47 1.43 -5.71
N ASN A 505 -38.76 1.31 -6.05
CA ASN A 505 -39.49 0.06 -5.92
C ASN A 505 -38.95 -1.05 -6.85
N LEU A 506 -38.55 -0.71 -8.07
CA LEU A 506 -37.94 -1.69 -9.00
C LEU A 506 -36.55 -2.16 -8.52
N ILE A 507 -35.73 -1.25 -7.98
CA ILE A 507 -34.45 -1.60 -7.34
C ILE A 507 -34.70 -2.56 -6.17
N LEU A 508 -35.67 -2.24 -5.31
CA LEU A 508 -36.02 -3.08 -4.17
C LEU A 508 -36.62 -4.43 -4.61
N ASP A 509 -37.37 -4.49 -5.70
CA ASP A 509 -37.87 -5.77 -6.26
C ASP A 509 -36.70 -6.66 -6.72
N GLY A 510 -35.67 -6.06 -7.33
CA GLY A 510 -34.44 -6.77 -7.71
C GLY A 510 -33.66 -7.25 -6.49
N PHE A 511 -33.48 -6.40 -5.49
CA PHE A 511 -32.82 -6.75 -4.22
C PHE A 511 -33.58 -7.85 -3.45
N VAL A 512 -34.91 -7.79 -3.37
CA VAL A 512 -35.72 -8.83 -2.71
C VAL A 512 -35.61 -10.16 -3.46
N GLN A 513 -35.59 -10.12 -4.79
CA GLN A 513 -35.38 -11.33 -5.60
C GLN A 513 -33.99 -11.94 -5.36
N PHE A 514 -32.96 -11.09 -5.21
CA PHE A 514 -31.60 -11.51 -4.89
C PHE A 514 -31.50 -12.11 -3.47
N SER A 515 -31.98 -11.40 -2.45
CA SER A 515 -31.88 -11.81 -1.04
C SER A 515 -32.60 -13.13 -0.71
N LYS A 516 -33.64 -13.50 -1.46
CA LYS A 516 -34.36 -14.78 -1.28
C LYS A 516 -33.61 -16.01 -1.80
N ARG A 517 -32.51 -15.85 -2.53
CA ARG A 517 -31.77 -16.96 -3.14
C ARG A 517 -30.72 -17.62 -2.23
N GLY A 518 -30.57 -17.14 -0.99
CA GLY A 518 -29.61 -17.64 0.01
C GLY A 518 -28.25 -16.95 -0.13
N CYS A 519 -27.72 -16.46 0.98
CA CYS A 519 -26.32 -16.03 1.13
C CYS A 519 -25.39 -17.23 1.26
#